data_AF-D6PJH0-F1
#
_entry.id   AF-D6PJH0-F1
#
_cell.length_a   1.000
_cell.length_b   1.000
_cell.length_c   1.000
_cell.angle_alpha   90.00
_cell.angle_beta   90.00
_cell.angle_gamma   90.00
#
_symmetry.space_group_name_H-M   'P 1'
#
loop_
_entity.id
_entity.type
_entity.pdbx_description
1 polymer ?
#
loop_
_entity_poly.entity_id
_entity_poly.type
_entity_poly.pdbx_seq_one_letter_code
_entity_poly.pdbx_strand_id
1 'polypeptide(L)'
;MENKKEKAAKPVSPKWEIKDRLYELIGDSRPVVRIMKRKNLYYFDEEKGYQREIAYAINQNTPFVEDWKGKTRPGHIIFRDGFLFVDKKDTTLQKFYLCITQI
;
A
#
# COMPACT_ATOMS: atom_id res chain seq x y z
N MET A 1 27.70 -39.68 -10.79
CA MET A 1 27.34 -39.40 -9.39
C MET A 1 27.86 -37.99 -9.13
N GLU A 2 27.01 -36.98 -9.34
CA GLU A 2 26.22 -36.34 -8.29
C GLU A 2 27.09 -35.26 -7.59
N ASN A 3 26.76 -33.98 -7.47
CA ASN A 3 25.44 -33.36 -7.41
C ASN A 3 25.52 -31.86 -7.78
N LYS A 4 24.49 -31.38 -8.49
CA LYS A 4 24.28 -30.00 -8.93
C LYS A 4 23.76 -29.20 -7.73
N LYS A 5 24.63 -28.46 -7.04
CA LYS A 5 24.26 -27.68 -5.85
C LYS A 5 23.19 -26.62 -6.20
N GLU A 6 22.02 -26.81 -5.60
CA GLU A 6 20.82 -25.98 -5.66
C GLU A 6 21.12 -24.48 -5.52
N LYS A 7 20.64 -23.71 -6.52
CA LYS A 7 20.41 -22.27 -6.36
C LYS A 7 19.17 -22.11 -5.49
N ALA A 8 19.36 -21.72 -4.24
CA ALA A 8 18.29 -21.25 -3.37
C ALA A 8 17.52 -20.12 -4.08
N ALA A 9 16.28 -20.41 -4.46
CA ALA A 9 15.37 -19.44 -5.04
C ALA A 9 15.08 -18.36 -3.97
N LYS A 10 15.50 -17.13 -4.27
CA LYS A 10 15.16 -15.94 -3.51
C LYS A 10 13.63 -15.88 -3.35
N PRO A 11 13.09 -15.47 -2.17
CA PRO A 11 11.66 -15.47 -1.94
C PRO A 11 10.96 -14.68 -3.06
N VAL A 12 10.08 -15.36 -3.76
CA VAL A 12 9.22 -14.82 -4.80
C VAL A 12 8.50 -13.62 -4.20
N SER A 13 8.60 -12.49 -4.89
CA SER A 13 7.86 -11.26 -4.64
C SER A 13 6.41 -11.56 -4.21
N PRO A 14 5.83 -10.79 -3.28
CA PRO A 14 4.52 -11.12 -2.72
C PRO A 14 3.49 -11.18 -3.85
N LYS A 15 3.04 -12.39 -4.17
CA LYS A 15 1.89 -12.65 -5.01
C LYS A 15 0.74 -11.87 -4.37
N TRP A 16 0.27 -10.82 -5.03
CA TRP A 16 -0.74 -9.93 -4.47
C TRP A 16 -1.99 -10.75 -4.11
N GLU A 17 -2.15 -11.04 -2.81
CA GLU A 17 -3.29 -11.77 -2.27
C GLU A 17 -4.31 -10.78 -1.71
N ILE A 18 -5.54 -10.85 -2.24
CA ILE A 18 -6.69 -10.09 -1.78
C ILE A 18 -7.20 -10.74 -0.49
N LYS A 19 -6.88 -10.13 0.65
CA LYS A 19 -7.30 -10.56 1.99
C LYS A 19 -7.69 -9.33 2.80
N ASP A 20 -8.57 -9.52 3.77
CA ASP A 20 -8.86 -8.49 4.77
C ASP A 20 -7.61 -8.25 5.63
N ARG A 21 -7.21 -6.99 5.79
CA ARG A 21 -5.97 -6.62 6.51
C ARG A 21 -6.29 -5.68 7.66
N LEU A 22 -5.67 -5.94 8.80
CA LEU A 22 -5.67 -5.04 9.95
C LEU A 22 -4.29 -4.38 10.02
N TYR A 23 -4.27 -3.04 10.00
CA TYR A 23 -3.06 -2.25 10.17
C TYR A 23 -3.09 -1.57 11.54
N GLU A 24 -1.97 -1.65 12.25
CA GLU A 24 -1.77 -1.01 13.55
C GLU A 24 -0.78 0.15 13.41
N LEU A 25 -1.01 1.22 14.17
CA LEU A 25 -0.02 2.27 14.30
C LEU A 25 1.20 1.75 15.07
N ILE A 26 2.38 1.96 14.52
CA ILE A 26 3.64 1.60 15.18
C ILE A 26 3.87 2.58 16.34
N GLY A 27 3.97 2.05 17.56
CA GLY A 27 4.25 2.78 18.79
C GLY A 27 3.20 2.55 19.88
N ASP A 28 3.46 3.11 21.08
CA ASP A 28 2.58 2.95 22.26
C ASP A 28 1.35 3.88 22.22
N SER A 29 1.29 4.81 21.26
CA SER A 29 0.18 5.77 21.16
C SER A 29 -1.01 5.17 20.41
N ARG A 30 -2.12 4.96 21.13
CA ARG A 30 -3.43 4.62 20.59
C ARG A 30 -4.35 5.83 20.63
N PRO A 31 -4.25 6.76 19.66
CA PRO A 31 -5.16 7.88 19.58
C PRO A 31 -6.57 7.39 19.23
N VAL A 32 -7.59 8.03 19.82
CA VAL A 32 -9.00 7.73 19.53
C VAL A 32 -9.28 7.86 18.03
N VAL A 33 -8.77 8.93 17.40
CA VAL A 33 -8.84 9.15 15.96
C VAL A 33 -7.51 9.72 15.46
N ARG A 34 -6.93 9.11 14.43
CA ARG A 34 -5.79 9.67 13.69
C ARG A 34 -6.03 9.64 12.20
N ILE A 35 -5.87 10.79 11.56
CA ILE A 35 -6.00 10.93 10.10
C ILE A 35 -4.60 10.89 9.50
N MET A 36 -4.36 9.99 8.56
CA MET A 36 -3.07 9.91 7.85
C MET A 36 -2.93 11.06 6.85
N LYS A 37 -1.72 11.61 6.72
CA LYS A 37 -1.42 12.61 5.69
C LYS A 37 -1.48 11.97 4.31
N ARG A 38 -2.18 12.62 3.38
CA ARG A 38 -2.44 12.12 2.02
C ARG A 38 -1.52 12.66 0.93
N LYS A 39 -0.63 13.60 1.26
CA LYS A 39 0.18 14.36 0.29
C LYS A 39 1.66 14.04 0.47
N ASN A 40 2.45 14.22 -0.59
CA ASN A 40 3.91 14.06 -0.59
C ASN A 40 4.37 12.63 -0.26
N LEU A 41 3.59 11.63 -0.67
CA LEU A 41 3.99 10.22 -0.60
C LEU A 41 4.51 9.81 -1.97
N TYR A 42 5.70 9.23 -2.01
CA TYR A 42 6.36 8.83 -3.24
C TYR A 42 6.74 7.36 -3.16
N TYR A 43 6.41 6.61 -4.20
CA TYR A 43 6.80 5.21 -4.36
C TYR A 43 7.84 5.11 -5.48
N PHE A 44 8.94 4.41 -5.23
CA PHE A 44 9.97 4.17 -6.24
C PHE A 44 9.56 2.97 -7.10
N ASP A 45 9.29 3.22 -8.38
CA ASP A 45 8.92 2.20 -9.34
C ASP A 45 10.20 1.65 -10.00
N GLU A 46 10.67 0.46 -9.58
CA GLU A 46 11.90 -0.16 -10.09
C GLU A 46 11.84 -0.45 -11.60
N GLU A 47 10.65 -0.69 -12.16
CA GLU A 47 10.49 -0.98 -13.59
C GLU A 47 10.69 0.27 -14.45
N LYS A 48 10.27 1.43 -13.95
CA LYS A 48 10.37 2.70 -14.68
C LYS A 48 11.57 3.56 -14.26
N GLY A 49 12.17 3.27 -13.11
CA GLY A 49 13.36 3.96 -12.60
C GLY A 49 13.10 5.37 -12.07
N TYR A 50 11.86 5.73 -11.73
CA TYR A 50 11.53 7.05 -11.18
C TYR A 50 10.53 7.00 -10.03
N GLN A 51 10.48 8.08 -9.24
CA GLN A 51 9.56 8.23 -8.11
C GLN A 51 8.19 8.68 -8.59
N ARG A 52 7.15 7.93 -8.22
CA ARG A 52 5.76 8.22 -8.56
C ARG A 52 5.02 8.73 -7.34
N GLU A 53 4.26 9.80 -7.49
CA GLU A 53 3.40 10.26 -6.42
C GLU A 53 2.24 9.28 -6.23
N ILE A 54 2.05 8.84 -4.97
CA ILE A 54 0.95 7.99 -4.57
C ILE A 54 -0.02 8.77 -3.68
N ALA A 55 -1.31 8.57 -3.92
CA ALA A 55 -2.36 9.13 -3.09
C ALA A 55 -3.59 8.22 -3.11
N TYR A 56 -4.44 8.37 -2.10
CA TYR A 56 -5.67 7.61 -2.00
C TYR A 56 -6.87 8.43 -2.49
N ALA A 57 -7.56 7.93 -3.50
CA ALA A 57 -8.82 8.46 -4.01
C ALA A 57 -9.85 7.33 -4.11
N ILE A 58 -11.06 7.58 -3.64
CA ILE A 58 -12.13 6.57 -3.52
C ILE A 58 -12.65 6.15 -4.89
N ASN A 59 -12.62 7.07 -5.86
CA ASN A 59 -13.17 6.84 -7.20
C ASN A 59 -12.13 6.36 -8.23
N GLN A 60 -10.89 6.12 -7.81
CA GLN A 60 -9.81 5.69 -8.69
C GLN A 60 -9.44 4.24 -8.38
N ASN A 61 -9.07 3.49 -9.41
CA ASN A 61 -8.67 2.08 -9.28
C ASN A 61 -7.17 1.90 -9.02
N THR A 62 -6.41 2.99 -9.10
CA THR A 62 -4.96 3.03 -8.96
C THR A 62 -4.54 4.05 -7.89
N PRO A 63 -3.52 3.75 -7.07
CA PRO A 63 -2.99 4.69 -6.09
C PRO A 63 -2.06 5.73 -6.72
N PHE A 64 -1.68 5.57 -7.99
CA PHE A 64 -0.74 6.46 -8.67
C PHE A 64 -1.45 7.67 -9.27
N VAL A 65 -1.04 8.87 -8.85
CA VAL A 65 -1.69 10.13 -9.24
C VAL A 65 -1.64 10.37 -10.76
N GLU A 66 -0.54 9.95 -11.41
CA GLU A 66 -0.34 10.13 -12.85
C GLU A 66 -1.34 9.35 -13.72
N ASP A 67 -1.90 8.25 -13.20
CA ASP A 67 -2.80 7.35 -13.95
C ASP A 67 -4.28 7.68 -13.73
N TRP A 68 -4.57 8.68 -12.88
CA TRP A 68 -5.94 9.02 -12.52
C TRP A 68 -6.72 9.60 -13.70
N LYS A 69 -7.98 9.19 -13.80
CA LYS A 69 -8.89 9.66 -14.85
C LYS A 69 -9.95 10.60 -14.25
N GLY A 70 -10.05 11.80 -14.81
CA GLY A 70 -11.09 12.77 -14.49
C GLY A 70 -10.94 13.41 -13.09
N LYS A 71 -12.08 13.78 -12.49
CA LYS A 71 -12.09 14.45 -11.18
C LYS A 71 -11.80 13.47 -10.06
N THR A 72 -10.96 13.85 -9.12
CA THR A 72 -10.55 12.99 -8.00
C THR A 72 -11.40 13.26 -6.76
N ARG A 73 -11.80 12.19 -6.07
CA ARG A 73 -12.44 12.23 -4.75
C ARG A 73 -11.43 11.69 -3.74
N PRO A 74 -10.62 12.56 -3.12
CA PRO A 74 -9.59 12.12 -2.17
C PRO A 74 -10.26 11.43 -0.98
N GLY A 75 -9.76 10.25 -0.64
CA GLY A 75 -10.22 9.50 0.52
C GLY A 75 -9.47 9.91 1.77
N HIS A 76 -10.15 9.93 2.91
CA HIS A 76 -9.52 10.07 4.21
C HIS A 76 -9.25 8.69 4.79
N ILE A 77 -8.01 8.46 5.18
CA ILE A 77 -7.60 7.25 5.90
C ILE A 77 -7.61 7.58 7.38
N ILE A 78 -8.51 6.91 8.11
CA ILE A 78 -8.81 7.21 9.50
C ILE A 78 -8.50 5.96 10.33
N PHE A 79 -7.54 6.09 11.22
CA PHE A 79 -7.28 5.10 12.26
C PHE A 79 -8.21 5.39 13.43
N ARG A 80 -8.89 4.35 13.92
CA ARG A 80 -9.74 4.41 15.12
C ARG A 80 -9.12 3.49 16.17
N ASP A 81 -8.92 4.01 17.37
CA ASP A 81 -8.26 3.28 18.46
C ASP A 81 -6.87 2.72 18.11
N GLY A 82 -6.17 3.38 17.18
CA GLY A 82 -4.87 2.91 16.66
C GLY A 82 -4.95 1.81 15.59
N PHE A 83 -6.15 1.35 15.23
CA PHE A 83 -6.37 0.33 14.21
C PHE A 83 -6.96 0.94 12.93
N LEU A 84 -6.59 0.35 11.79
CA LEU A 84 -7.25 0.54 10.52
C LEU A 84 -7.62 -0.82 9.93
N PHE A 85 -8.90 -1.01 9.70
CA PHE A 85 -9.42 -2.17 8.99
C PHE A 85 -9.51 -1.87 7.50
N VAL A 86 -8.91 -2.72 6.67
CA VAL A 86 -8.97 -2.61 5.22
C VAL A 86 -9.65 -3.86 4.67
N ASP A 87 -10.88 -3.67 4.20
CA ASP A 87 -11.69 -4.71 3.57
C ASP A 87 -11.04 -5.22 2.28
N LYS A 88 -11.27 -6.49 1.98
CA LYS A 88 -10.83 -7.14 0.74
C LYS A 88 -11.37 -6.46 -0.54
N LYS A 89 -12.51 -5.78 -0.43
CA LYS A 89 -13.19 -5.08 -1.53
C LYS A 89 -12.47 -3.78 -1.92
N ASP A 90 -11.78 -3.15 -0.97
CA ASP A 90 -11.10 -1.87 -1.17
C ASP A 90 -9.70 -2.08 -1.74
N THR A 91 -9.67 -2.56 -2.98
CA THR A 91 -8.43 -2.90 -3.69
C THR A 91 -7.49 -1.71 -3.85
N THR A 92 -8.01 -0.49 -4.04
CA THR A 92 -7.21 0.73 -4.14
C THR A 92 -6.49 1.05 -2.82
N LEU A 93 -7.20 0.91 -1.69
CA LEU A 93 -6.63 1.15 -0.37
C LEU A 93 -5.56 0.11 -0.03
N GLN A 94 -5.81 -1.17 -0.34
CA GLN A 94 -4.81 -2.23 -0.16
C GLN A 94 -3.55 -2.00 -0.98
N LYS A 95 -3.70 -1.62 -2.26
CA LYS A 95 -2.55 -1.30 -3.14
C LYS A 95 -1.77 -0.11 -2.59
N PHE A 96 -2.47 0.94 -2.16
CA PHE A 96 -1.85 2.11 -1.53
C PHE A 96 -1.03 1.73 -0.28
N TYR A 97 -1.60 0.91 0.61
CA TYR A 97 -0.88 0.43 1.80
C TYR A 97 0.30 -0.45 1.46
N LEU A 98 0.17 -1.34 0.46
CA LEU A 98 1.26 -2.18 0.00
C LEU A 98 2.44 -1.32 -0.48
N CYS A 99 2.17 -0.28 -1.29
CA CYS A 99 3.19 0.66 -1.75
C CYS A 99 3.90 1.36 -0.58
N ILE A 100 3.17 1.74 0.47
CA ILE A 100 3.77 2.42 1.64
C ILE A 100 4.62 1.47 2.48
N THR A 101 4.18 0.22 2.67
CA THR A 101 4.91 -0.77 3.48
C THR A 101 6.13 -1.38 2.79
N GLN A 102 6.27 -1.20 1.48
CA GLN A 102 7.38 -1.70 0.68
C GLN A 102 8.52 -0.67 0.51
N ILE A 103 8.35 0.53 1.07
CA ILE A 103 9.40 1.56 1.22
C ILE A 103 10.15 1.30 2.52
#